data_AF-A0A5M9TI68-F1
#
_entry.id   AF-A0A5M9TI68-F1
#
_cell.length_a   1.000
_cell.length_b   1.000
_cell.length_c   1.000
_cell.angle_alpha   90.00
_cell.angle_beta   90.00
_cell.angle_gamma   90.00
#
_symmetry.space_group_name_H-M   'P 1'
#
loop_
_entity.id
_entity.type
_entity.pdbx_description
1 polymer ?
#
loop_
_entity_poly.entity_id
_entity_poly.type
_entity_poly.pdbx_seq_one_letter_code
_entity_poly.pdbx_strand_id
1 'polypeptide(L)' 'MAGKEVVQLYLRDVESTVPRPLQELKGYVKVSLQLGEETTEHYELDKRAFAYYDVKL' A
#
# COMPACT_ATOMS: atom_id res chain seq x y z
N MET A 1 -25.77 -7.03 -9.75
CA MET A 1 -25.56 -6.15 -8.59
C MET A 1 -24.08 -5.78 -8.55
N ALA A 2 -23.74 -4.59 -8.06
CA ALA A 2 -22.34 -4.15 -7.93
C ALA A 2 -21.61 -4.94 -6.83
N GLY A 3 -20.36 -5.33 -7.10
CA GLY A 3 -19.43 -5.89 -6.12
C GLY A 3 -18.59 -4.81 -5.46
N LYS A 4 -18.13 -5.03 -4.24
CA LYS A 4 -17.18 -4.15 -3.55
C LYS A 4 -15.91 -4.90 -3.24
N GLU A 5 -14.77 -4.28 -3.46
CA GLU A 5 -13.45 -4.86 -3.25
C GLU A 5 -12.55 -3.84 -2.53
N VAL A 6 -11.57 -4.32 -1.75
CA VAL A 6 -10.56 -3.46 -1.12
C VAL A 6 -9.21 -3.77 -1.75
N VAL A 7 -8.74 -2.86 -2.61
CA VAL A 7 -7.40 -2.94 -3.19
C VAL A 7 -6.41 -2.44 -2.13
N GLN A 8 -5.31 -3.18 -1.93
CA GLN A 8 -4.32 -2.89 -0.88
C GLN A 8 -2.91 -2.85 -1.48
N LEU A 9 -2.13 -1.84 -1.08
CA LEU A 9 -0.75 -1.65 -1.48
C LEU A 9 0.18 -1.90 -0.29
N TYR A 10 1.08 -2.86 -0.46
CA TYR A 10 2.11 -3.21 0.52
C TYR A 10 3.49 -2.87 -0.01
N LEU A 11 4.37 -2.37 0.85
CA LEU A 11 5.78 -2.19 0.56
C LEU A 11 6.63 -3.13 1.40
N ARG A 12 7.78 -3.51 0.83
CA ARG A 12 8.85 -4.21 1.51
C ARG A 12 10.16 -3.52 1.17
N ASP A 13 10.93 -3.22 2.20
CA ASP A 13 12.31 -2.81 2.03
C ASP A 13 13.21 -4.05 1.91
N VAL A 14 13.81 -4.27 0.74
CA VAL A 14 14.60 -5.48 0.44
C VAL A 14 16.01 -5.37 1.00
N GLU A 15 16.56 -4.15 1.05
CA GLU A 15 17.91 -3.84 1.52
C GLU A 15 17.83 -2.80 2.63
N SER A 16 17.49 -3.27 3.84
CA SER A 16 17.35 -2.42 5.01
C SER A 16 18.51 -2.60 5.98
N THR A 17 19.02 -1.49 6.51
CA THR A 17 20.02 -1.46 7.60
C THR A 17 19.42 -1.83 8.96
N VAL A 18 18.09 -1.85 9.06
CA VAL A 18 17.34 -2.21 10.28
C VAL A 18 16.33 -3.33 10.00
N PRO A 19 15.93 -4.14 11.00
CA PRO A 19 14.86 -5.11 10.83
C PRO A 19 13.55 -4.41 10.42
N ARG A 20 12.96 -4.82 9.31
CA ARG A 20 11.67 -4.32 8.81
C ARG A 20 10.71 -5.48 8.51
N PRO A 21 9.39 -5.26 8.60
CA PRO A 21 8.40 -6.27 8.25
C PRO A 21 8.54 -6.74 6.80
N LEU A 22 8.12 -7.98 6.55
CA LEU A 22 8.08 -8.55 5.20
C LEU A 22 7.10 -7.79 4.28
N GLN A 23 6.02 -7.25 4.86
CA GLN A 23 5.00 -6.47 4.18
C GLN A 23 4.50 -5.39 5.13
N GLU A 24 4.54 -4.14 4.69
CA GLU A 24 3.96 -2.99 5.39
C GLU A 24 2.83 -2.42 4.53
N LEU A 25 1.60 -2.36 5.05
CA LEU A 25 0.48 -1.73 4.35
C LEU A 25 0.73 -0.21 4.25
N LYS A 26 0.70 0.34 3.03
CA LYS A 26 0.95 1.77 2.77
C LYS A 26 -0.23 2.50 2.16
N GLY A 27 -1.17 1.77 1.56
CA GLY A 27 -2.38 2.36 1.02
C GLY A 27 -3.46 1.31 0.84
N TYR A 28 -4.71 1.76 0.87
CA TYR A 28 -5.85 0.95 0.46
C TYR A 28 -6.93 1.85 -0.12
N VAL A 29 -7.70 1.32 -1.06
CA VAL A 29 -8.91 1.97 -1.59
C VAL A 29 -10.02 0.94 -1.72
N LYS A 30 -11.23 1.35 -1.35
CA LYS A 30 -12.42 0.52 -1.50
C LYS A 30 -13.12 0.91 -2.80
N VAL A 31 -13.19 -0.02 -3.74
CA VAL A 31 -13.84 0.17 -5.03
C VAL A 31 -15.20 -0.52 -5.03
N SER A 32 -16.12 0.00 -5.83
CA SER A 32 -17.43 -0.61 -6.10
C SER A 32 -17.59 -0.67 -7.61
N LEU A 33 -17.70 -1.89 -8.16
CA LEU A 33 -17.72 -2.11 -9.61
C LEU A 33 -19.00 -2.86 -10.01
N GLN A 34 -19.59 -2.46 -11.13
CA GLN A 34 -20.60 -3.24 -11.83
C GLN A 34 -19.95 -4.45 -12.53
N LEU A 35 -20.80 -5.36 -13.01
CA LEU A 35 -20.32 -6.50 -13.79
C LEU A 35 -19.68 -6.01 -15.09
N GLY A 36 -18.40 -6.35 -15.29
CA GLY A 36 -17.64 -5.95 -16.48
C GLY A 36 -17.10 -4.52 -16.45
N GLU A 37 -17.28 -3.79 -15.34
CA GLU A 37 -16.67 -2.48 -15.14
C GLU A 37 -15.21 -2.62 -14.69
N GLU A 38 -14.35 -1.77 -15.23
CA GLU A 38 -12.94 -1.70 -14.89
C GLU A 38 -12.63 -0.31 -14.31
N THR A 39 -11.76 -0.26 -13.30
CA THR A 39 -11.22 0.99 -12.74
C THR A 39 -9.70 0.91 -12.68
N THR A 40 -9.04 2.06 -12.76
CA THR A 40 -7.60 2.19 -12.53
C THR A 40 -7.39 3.08 -11.31
N GLU A 41 -6.80 2.52 -10.27
CA GLU A 41 -6.49 3.24 -9.04
C GLU A 41 -5.01 3.61 -8.99
N HIS A 42 -4.72 4.82 -8.52
CA HIS A 42 -3.36 5.34 -8.41
C HIS A 42 -3.00 5.55 -6.94
N TYR A 43 -1.81 5.09 -6.55
CA TYR A 43 -1.24 5.33 -5.24
C TYR A 43 -0.03 6.24 -5.37
N GLU A 44 -0.08 7.41 -4.73
CA GLU A 44 1.09 8.27 -4.60
C GLU A 44 1.91 7.83 -3.38
N LEU A 45 3.19 7.51 -3.61
CA LEU A 45 4.12 7.13 -2.56
C LEU A 45 5.10 8.28 -2.31
N ASP A 46 4.91 8.96 -1.19
CA ASP A 46 5.82 10.01 -0.74
C ASP A 46 7.03 9.43 0.03
N LYS A 47 7.94 10.30 0.47
CA LYS A 47 9.12 9.89 1.25
C LYS A 47 8.75 9.14 2.55
N ARG A 48 7.59 9.43 3.15
CA ARG A 48 7.16 8.78 4.41
C ARG A 48 6.73 7.34 4.18
N ALA A 49 6.23 7.01 2.99
CA ALA A 49 5.89 5.62 2.64
C ALA A 49 7.09 4.67 2.79
N PHE A 50 8.31 5.18 2.56
CA PHE A 50 9.56 4.43 2.65
C PHE A 50 10.30 4.63 3.98
N ALA A 51 10.01 5.70 4.72
CA ALA A 51 10.68 6.04 5.95
C ALA A 51 10.40 5.03 7.08
N TYR A 52 11.36 4.92 7.99
CA TYR A 52 11.24 4.22 9.27
C TYR A 52 11.74 5.14 10.39
N TYR A 53 11.38 4.81 11.64
CA TYR A 53 11.82 5.57 12.81
C TYR A 53 13.16 5.01 13.33
N ASP A 54 14.17 5.86 13.45
CA ASP A 54 15.45 5.53 14.10
C ASP A 54 15.46 6.13 15.51
N VAL A 55 15.73 5.28 16.51
CA VAL A 55 15.77 5.64 17.94
C VAL A 55 17.18 6.01 18.41
N LYS A 56 18.21 5.86 17.58
CA LYS A 56 19.59 6.20 17.93
C LYS A 56 19.93 7.61 17.44
N LEU A 57 20.03 8.53 18.40
CA LEU A 57 20.63 9.86 18.25
C LEU A 57 21.90 9.92 19.10
#